data_AF-H3SP25-F1
#
_entry.id   AF-H3SP25-F1
#
_cell.length_a   1.000
_cell.length_b   1.000
_cell.length_c   1.000
_cell.angle_alpha   90.00
_cell.angle_beta   90.00
_cell.angle_gamma   90.00
#
_symmetry.space_group_name_H-M   'P 1'
#
loop_
_entity.id
_entity.type
_entity.pdbx_description
1 polymer ?
#
loop_
_entity_poly.entity_id
_entity_poly.type
_entity_poly.pdbx_seq_one_letter_code
_entity_poly.pdbx_strand_id
1 'polypeptide(L)'
;MTRLGQRFLEQEGLRLANYVEVEEGAPELAGGMLTLYHYTHADRLDSIFSPGGGLHAQRPVACPQVPALYQDRYLVEGFLQPLPNWLTNCPYYGNLGYKLMRQYIGDVLLEVVLPVDEFLIAVADYAHILFCKQKETGDSAGLPLEYDCRNGRETTQAYVNSYIPVKEFVGGHICPVVQVMRKGEGLAIPNRCIRISKRQPLQ
;
A
#
# COMPACT_ATOMS: atom_id res chain seq x y z
N MET A 1 12.00 -25.50 -12.86
CA MET A 1 11.97 -24.70 -11.61
C MET A 1 10.66 -23.93 -11.59
N THR A 2 10.01 -23.83 -10.44
CA THR A 2 8.81 -22.98 -10.29
C THR A 2 9.23 -21.51 -10.31
N ARG A 3 8.59 -20.68 -11.14
CA ARG A 3 8.82 -19.22 -11.21
C ARG A 3 8.68 -18.60 -9.81
N LEU A 4 9.50 -17.61 -9.48
CA LEU A 4 9.42 -16.97 -8.15
C LEU A 4 8.01 -16.40 -7.89
N GLY A 5 7.45 -15.71 -8.90
CA GLY A 5 6.11 -15.13 -8.81
C GLY A 5 5.00 -16.14 -8.54
N GLN A 6 5.13 -17.38 -9.05
CA GLN A 6 4.12 -18.42 -8.85
C GLN A 6 3.85 -18.69 -7.36
N ARG A 7 4.88 -18.60 -6.51
CA ARG A 7 4.75 -18.79 -5.05
C ARG A 7 3.82 -17.74 -4.44
N PHE A 8 3.93 -16.49 -4.87
CA PHE A 8 3.08 -15.40 -4.39
C PHE A 8 1.65 -15.46 -4.95
N LEU A 9 1.43 -16.17 -6.05
CA LEU A 9 0.08 -16.44 -6.56
C LEU A 9 -0.65 -17.52 -5.75
N GLU A 10 0.11 -18.48 -5.23
CA GLU A 10 -0.43 -19.68 -4.56
C GLU A 10 -0.49 -19.55 -3.03
N GLN A 11 0.31 -18.67 -2.43
CA GLN A 11 0.47 -18.60 -0.99
C GLN A 11 0.30 -17.17 -0.46
N GLU A 12 -0.68 -16.99 0.43
CA GLU A 12 -0.92 -15.76 1.17
C GLU A 12 0.15 -15.53 2.25
N GLY A 13 0.43 -14.25 2.55
CA GLY A 13 1.33 -13.82 3.62
C GLY A 13 2.82 -13.99 3.34
N LEU A 14 3.21 -14.43 2.13
CA LEU A 14 4.62 -14.50 1.75
C LEU A 14 5.26 -13.12 1.68
N ARG A 15 6.53 -13.05 2.08
CA ARG A 15 7.35 -11.84 2.07
C ARG A 15 8.45 -11.95 1.03
N LEU A 16 8.74 -10.86 0.31
CA LEU A 16 9.84 -10.83 -0.64
C LEU A 16 11.21 -11.00 0.04
N ALA A 17 11.35 -10.56 1.30
CA ALA A 17 12.54 -10.79 2.12
C ALA A 17 12.99 -12.26 2.24
N ASN A 18 12.09 -13.22 2.03
CA ASN A 18 12.43 -14.64 2.05
C ASN A 18 13.27 -15.07 0.83
N TYR A 19 13.39 -14.21 -0.18
CA TYR A 19 13.97 -14.52 -1.48
C TYR A 19 14.96 -13.47 -1.97
N VAL A 20 14.85 -12.23 -1.50
CA VAL A 20 15.68 -11.10 -1.90
C VAL A 20 15.96 -10.18 -0.70
N GLU A 21 17.00 -9.37 -0.79
CA GLU A 21 17.31 -8.38 0.24
C GLU A 21 16.27 -7.24 0.24
N VAL A 22 15.84 -6.84 1.44
CA VAL A 22 14.85 -5.78 1.66
C VAL A 22 15.45 -4.72 2.57
N GLU A 23 15.08 -3.45 2.35
CA GLU A 23 15.26 -2.43 3.38
C GLU A 23 14.18 -2.60 4.46
N GLU A 24 14.56 -2.40 5.73
CA GLU A 24 13.62 -2.49 6.85
C GLU A 24 12.61 -1.33 6.81
N GLY A 25 11.33 -1.68 6.89
CA GLY A 25 10.24 -0.76 7.18
C GLY A 25 9.29 -1.42 8.15
N ALA A 26 9.24 -0.94 9.40
CA ALA A 26 8.33 -1.43 10.42
C ALA A 26 7.23 -0.38 10.70
N PRO A 27 6.02 -0.81 11.08
CA PRO A 27 4.96 0.11 11.46
C PRO A 27 5.30 0.79 12.80
N GLU A 28 5.00 2.08 12.91
CA GLU A 28 5.04 2.77 14.20
C GLU A 28 3.78 2.40 14.99
N LEU A 29 3.92 1.46 15.91
CA LEU A 29 2.86 1.00 16.81
C LEU A 29 3.12 1.52 18.22
N ALA A 30 2.28 2.44 18.70
CA ALA A 30 2.36 2.99 20.05
C ALA A 30 1.02 2.81 20.77
N GLY A 31 1.02 2.03 21.85
CA GLY A 31 -0.18 1.83 22.67
C GLY A 31 -1.39 1.26 21.92
N GLY A 32 -1.17 0.41 20.91
CA GLY A 32 -2.26 -0.14 20.07
C GLY A 32 -2.75 0.81 18.98
N MET A 33 -2.06 1.93 18.76
CA MET A 33 -2.33 2.85 17.66
C MET A 33 -1.29 2.67 16.56
N LEU A 34 -1.75 2.70 15.31
CA LEU A 34 -0.91 2.80 14.12
C LEU A 34 -0.91 4.24 13.63
N THR A 35 0.28 4.78 13.36
CA THR A 35 0.44 5.98 12.53
C THR A 35 0.69 5.60 11.09
N LEU A 36 -0.10 6.15 10.16
CA LEU A 36 0.13 6.05 8.72
C LEU A 36 0.05 7.42 8.05
N TYR A 37 0.56 7.50 6.83
CA TYR A 37 0.62 8.74 6.06
C TYR A 37 -0.14 8.60 4.74
N HIS A 38 -0.99 9.58 4.44
CA HIS A 38 -1.82 9.58 3.23
C HIS A 38 -1.67 10.92 2.50
N TYR A 39 -1.34 10.88 1.22
CA TYR A 39 -1.29 12.08 0.40
C TYR A 39 -2.66 12.40 -0.18
N THR A 40 -3.05 13.66 -0.10
CA THR A 40 -4.30 14.18 -0.67
C THR A 40 -4.08 15.49 -1.39
N HIS A 41 -5.04 15.89 -2.22
CA HIS A 41 -5.02 17.19 -2.88
C HIS A 41 -5.63 18.25 -1.96
N ALA A 42 -5.12 19.48 -2.04
CA ALA A 42 -5.59 20.59 -1.20
C ALA A 42 -7.10 20.85 -1.32
N ASP A 43 -7.69 20.63 -2.50
CA ASP A 43 -9.13 20.76 -2.76
C ASP A 43 -10.01 19.72 -2.03
N ARG A 44 -9.41 18.66 -1.46
CA ARG A 44 -10.10 17.64 -0.65
C ARG A 44 -10.11 17.95 0.85
N LEU A 45 -9.34 18.94 1.32
CA LEU A 45 -9.20 19.18 2.75
C LEU A 45 -10.53 19.56 3.41
N ASP A 46 -11.34 20.40 2.77
CA ASP A 46 -12.63 20.81 3.33
C ASP A 46 -13.57 19.63 3.52
N SER A 47 -13.65 18.71 2.56
CA SER A 47 -14.51 17.52 2.69
C SER A 47 -13.97 16.55 3.76
N ILE A 48 -12.65 16.38 3.83
CA ILE A 48 -12.00 15.53 4.84
C ILE A 48 -12.25 16.06 6.25
N PHE A 49 -12.15 17.37 6.47
CA PHE A 49 -12.27 17.97 7.81
C PHE A 49 -13.67 18.46 8.18
N SER A 50 -14.64 18.41 7.25
CA SER A 50 -16.05 18.72 7.52
C SER A 50 -16.66 17.82 8.62
N PRO A 51 -17.72 18.26 9.33
CA PRO A 51 -18.45 17.40 10.27
C PRO A 51 -18.96 16.12 9.60
N GLY A 52 -18.56 14.95 10.11
CA GLY A 52 -18.88 13.66 9.51
C GLY A 52 -18.01 13.27 8.30
N GLY A 53 -17.00 14.10 7.97
CA GLY A 53 -16.04 13.85 6.90
C GLY A 53 -14.92 12.88 7.28
N GLY A 54 -14.02 12.66 6.32
CA GLY A 54 -12.80 11.89 6.46
C GLY A 54 -12.35 11.27 5.14
N LEU A 55 -11.55 10.20 5.18
CA LEU A 55 -11.10 9.49 3.97
C LEU A 55 -12.08 8.40 3.58
N HIS A 56 -12.50 8.43 2.31
CA HIS A 56 -13.41 7.46 1.73
C HIS A 56 -12.64 6.34 1.05
N ALA A 57 -13.02 5.10 1.35
CA ALA A 57 -12.57 3.94 0.61
C ALA A 57 -13.45 3.75 -0.63
N GLN A 58 -12.90 4.07 -1.80
CA GLN A 58 -13.58 4.00 -3.10
C GLN A 58 -13.01 2.93 -4.03
N ARG A 59 -11.79 2.46 -3.74
CA ARG A 59 -11.15 1.40 -4.52
C ARG A 59 -11.47 0.04 -3.91
N PRO A 60 -12.06 -0.91 -4.67
CA PRO A 60 -12.27 -2.26 -4.17
C PRO A 60 -10.94 -3.01 -4.03
N VAL A 61 -10.86 -3.93 -3.08
CA VAL A 61 -9.83 -4.98 -3.08
C VAL A 61 -10.15 -5.90 -4.24
N ALA A 62 -9.34 -5.84 -5.30
CA ALA A 62 -9.63 -6.52 -6.56
C ALA A 62 -8.44 -7.37 -7.02
N CYS A 63 -8.68 -8.66 -7.20
CA CYS A 63 -7.81 -9.62 -7.84
C CYS A 63 -8.64 -10.79 -8.40
N PRO A 64 -8.07 -11.69 -9.22
CA PRO A 64 -8.79 -12.85 -9.77
C PRO A 64 -9.52 -13.71 -8.74
N GLN A 65 -8.92 -13.93 -7.57
CA GLN A 65 -9.45 -14.74 -6.48
C GLN A 65 -9.28 -13.95 -5.18
N VAL A 66 -10.27 -13.10 -4.87
CA VAL A 66 -10.24 -12.27 -3.66
C VAL A 66 -10.41 -13.16 -2.42
N PRO A 67 -9.47 -13.13 -1.46
CA PRO A 67 -9.60 -13.87 -0.21
C PRO A 67 -10.89 -13.53 0.52
N ALA A 68 -11.52 -14.51 1.18
CA ALA A 68 -12.81 -14.35 1.84
C ALA A 68 -12.85 -13.17 2.83
N LEU A 69 -11.74 -12.94 3.53
CA LEU A 69 -11.61 -11.81 4.46
C LEU A 69 -11.77 -10.44 3.78
N TYR A 70 -11.42 -10.32 2.50
CA TYR A 70 -11.40 -9.07 1.74
C TYR A 70 -12.52 -8.94 0.71
N GLN A 71 -13.43 -9.92 0.62
CA GLN A 71 -14.60 -9.83 -0.25
C GLN A 71 -15.46 -8.61 0.09
N ASP A 72 -15.95 -7.93 -0.95
CA ASP A 72 -16.74 -6.70 -0.87
C ASP A 72 -16.09 -5.58 -0.04
N ARG A 73 -14.76 -5.59 0.09
CA ARG A 73 -14.03 -4.55 0.80
C ARG A 73 -13.46 -3.51 -0.12
N TYR A 74 -13.46 -2.30 0.39
CA TYR A 74 -12.86 -1.14 -0.23
C TYR A 74 -11.77 -0.61 0.68
N LEU A 75 -10.77 0.04 0.08
CA LEU A 75 -9.55 0.43 0.77
C LEU A 75 -9.24 1.93 0.62
N VAL A 76 -8.55 2.44 1.64
CA VAL A 76 -7.74 3.66 1.59
C VAL A 76 -6.28 3.23 1.70
N GLU A 77 -5.44 3.67 0.77
CA GLU A 77 -4.00 3.39 0.78
C GLU A 77 -3.24 4.47 1.55
N GLY A 78 -2.19 4.07 2.24
CA GLY A 78 -1.24 4.98 2.88
C GLY A 78 0.15 4.38 2.99
N PHE A 79 1.02 5.07 3.70
CA PHE A 79 2.42 4.70 3.88
C PHE A 79 2.78 4.58 5.35
N LEU A 80 3.80 3.77 5.65
CA LEU A 80 4.37 3.64 6.99
C LEU A 80 5.25 4.84 7.38
N GLN A 81 5.69 5.64 6.40
CA GLN A 81 6.56 6.80 6.59
C GLN A 81 6.05 7.97 5.73
N PRO A 82 6.37 9.23 6.09
CA PRO A 82 5.95 10.40 5.33
C PRO A 82 6.34 10.35 3.85
N LEU A 83 7.57 9.91 3.57
CA LEU A 83 8.10 9.69 2.23
C LEU A 83 9.00 8.45 2.29
N PRO A 84 8.46 7.25 2.03
CA PRO A 84 9.25 6.02 2.08
C PRO A 84 10.38 6.04 1.05
N ASN A 85 11.58 5.55 1.43
CA ASN A 85 12.74 5.50 0.53
C ASN A 85 12.44 4.76 -0.77
N TRP A 86 11.67 3.67 -0.72
CA TRP A 86 11.32 2.90 -1.91
C TRP A 86 10.55 3.73 -2.95
N LEU A 87 9.90 4.82 -2.55
CA LEU A 87 9.18 5.66 -3.49
C LEU A 87 10.16 6.40 -4.42
N THR A 88 11.25 6.92 -3.87
CA THR A 88 12.21 7.77 -4.59
C THR A 88 13.48 7.06 -5.02
N ASN A 89 13.89 6.01 -4.30
CA ASN A 89 15.15 5.30 -4.47
C ASN A 89 15.02 3.81 -4.11
N CYS A 90 14.07 3.10 -4.72
CA CYS A 90 13.99 1.65 -4.55
C CYS A 90 15.22 0.96 -5.17
N PRO A 91 15.89 0.02 -4.48
CA PRO A 91 17.02 -0.75 -5.04
C PRO A 91 16.67 -1.50 -6.33
N TYR A 92 15.41 -1.88 -6.52
CA TYR A 92 14.95 -2.68 -7.67
C TYR A 92 14.22 -1.86 -8.73
N TYR A 93 13.63 -0.73 -8.36
CA TYR A 93 12.74 0.05 -9.22
C TYR A 93 13.15 1.52 -9.36
N GLY A 94 14.27 1.93 -8.76
CA GLY A 94 14.72 3.33 -8.73
C GLY A 94 13.62 4.27 -8.23
N ASN A 95 13.33 5.31 -9.01
CA ASN A 95 12.28 6.29 -8.72
C ASN A 95 10.93 5.99 -9.37
N LEU A 96 10.70 4.76 -9.85
CA LEU A 96 9.46 4.40 -10.55
C LEU A 96 8.22 4.61 -9.66
N GLY A 97 8.31 4.27 -8.37
CA GLY A 97 7.23 4.50 -7.41
C GLY A 97 6.79 5.96 -7.40
N TYR A 98 7.74 6.88 -7.24
CA TYR A 98 7.47 8.32 -7.24
C TYR A 98 6.92 8.80 -8.59
N LYS A 99 7.49 8.36 -9.71
CA LYS A 99 7.00 8.73 -11.06
C LYS A 99 5.54 8.35 -11.28
N LEU A 100 5.16 7.13 -10.86
CA LEU A 100 3.79 6.64 -10.99
C LEU A 100 2.87 7.35 -10.00
N MET A 101 3.25 7.43 -8.73
CA MET A 101 2.35 7.92 -7.68
C MET A 101 2.16 9.43 -7.75
N ARG A 102 3.18 10.23 -8.11
CA ARG A 102 3.07 11.70 -8.17
C ARG A 102 1.95 12.21 -9.08
N GLN A 103 1.57 11.44 -10.10
CA GLN A 103 0.46 11.80 -10.99
C GLN A 103 -0.92 11.65 -10.33
N TYR A 104 -1.03 10.81 -9.30
CA TYR A 104 -2.29 10.43 -8.67
C TYR A 104 -2.40 10.81 -7.20
N ILE A 105 -1.27 11.10 -6.54
CA ILE A 105 -1.23 11.57 -5.17
C ILE A 105 -1.20 13.10 -5.17
N GLY A 106 -1.94 13.72 -4.25
CA GLY A 106 -1.82 15.15 -4.03
C GLY A 106 -0.55 15.52 -3.27
N ASP A 107 -0.37 16.82 -3.05
CA ASP A 107 0.82 17.42 -2.45
C ASP A 107 0.68 17.67 -0.94
N VAL A 108 -0.50 17.43 -0.37
CA VAL A 108 -0.75 17.59 1.07
C VAL A 108 -0.65 16.23 1.75
N LEU A 109 0.33 16.09 2.62
CA LEU A 109 0.50 14.92 3.46
C LEU A 109 -0.40 15.02 4.70
N LEU A 110 -1.24 14.01 4.89
CA LEU A 110 -2.00 13.76 6.10
C LEU A 110 -1.26 12.73 6.95
N GLU A 111 -1.29 12.96 8.26
CA GLU A 111 -0.95 11.95 9.25
C GLU A 111 -2.25 11.40 9.83
N VAL A 112 -2.36 10.08 9.91
CA VAL A 112 -3.55 9.38 10.35
C VAL A 112 -3.18 8.43 11.49
N VAL A 113 -3.90 8.52 12.61
CA VAL A 113 -3.69 7.68 13.79
C VAL A 113 -4.92 6.81 14.02
N LEU A 114 -4.75 5.48 13.99
CA LEU A 114 -5.84 4.51 14.05
C LEU A 114 -5.63 3.46 15.14
N PRO A 115 -6.66 3.12 15.93
CA PRO A 115 -6.63 1.96 16.81
C PRO A 115 -6.65 0.67 15.99
N VAL A 116 -5.62 -0.16 16.09
CA VAL A 116 -5.47 -1.36 15.24
C VAL A 116 -6.51 -2.46 15.51
N ASP A 117 -7.27 -2.35 16.60
CA ASP A 117 -8.36 -3.27 16.97
C ASP A 117 -9.70 -2.91 16.34
N GLU A 118 -9.92 -1.66 15.95
CA GLU A 118 -11.21 -1.20 15.41
C GLU A 118 -11.23 -1.20 13.87
N PHE A 119 -10.06 -1.30 13.24
CA PHE A 119 -9.90 -1.20 11.79
C PHE A 119 -9.28 -2.46 11.23
N LEU A 120 -9.76 -2.91 10.06
CA LEU A 120 -9.07 -3.95 9.31
C LEU A 120 -7.91 -3.30 8.55
N ILE A 121 -6.71 -3.43 9.10
CA ILE A 121 -5.49 -2.85 8.54
C ILE A 121 -4.52 -3.95 8.13
N ALA A 122 -4.05 -3.91 6.89
CA ALA A 122 -2.99 -4.78 6.39
C ALA A 122 -1.87 -3.96 5.76
N VAL A 123 -0.69 -4.55 5.66
CA VAL A 123 0.44 -4.03 4.87
C VAL A 123 0.62 -4.94 3.67
N ALA A 124 0.66 -4.34 2.49
CA ALA A 124 0.84 -5.03 1.21
C ALA A 124 2.18 -4.65 0.58
N ASP A 125 2.74 -5.53 -0.25
CA ASP A 125 3.99 -5.27 -0.95
C ASP A 125 3.71 -4.74 -2.37
N TYR A 126 3.83 -3.43 -2.54
CA TYR A 126 3.58 -2.77 -3.82
C TYR A 126 4.62 -3.13 -4.90
N ALA A 127 5.72 -3.82 -4.54
CA ALA A 127 6.71 -4.30 -5.49
C ALA A 127 6.12 -5.23 -6.55
N HIS A 128 5.09 -6.02 -6.19
CA HIS A 128 4.36 -6.84 -7.15
C HIS A 128 3.74 -5.99 -8.27
N ILE A 129 3.22 -4.81 -7.95
CA ILE A 129 2.65 -3.88 -8.93
C ILE A 129 3.76 -3.20 -9.73
N LEU A 130 4.82 -2.73 -9.06
CA LEU A 130 5.94 -2.04 -9.71
C LEU A 130 6.65 -2.93 -10.75
N PHE A 131 6.76 -4.23 -10.51
CA PHE A 131 7.33 -5.17 -11.47
C PHE A 131 6.66 -5.10 -12.85
N CYS A 132 5.33 -5.15 -12.90
CA CYS A 132 4.65 -5.06 -14.20
C CYS A 132 4.70 -3.65 -14.80
N LYS A 133 4.68 -2.61 -13.96
CA LYS A 133 4.84 -1.23 -14.45
C LYS A 133 6.22 -0.97 -15.03
N GLN A 134 7.27 -1.57 -14.49
CA GLN A 134 8.60 -1.49 -15.07
C GLN A 134 8.69 -2.21 -16.42
N LYS A 135 8.07 -3.40 -16.54
CA LYS A 135 7.99 -4.11 -17.83
C LYS A 135 7.27 -3.31 -18.91
N GLU A 136 6.22 -2.57 -18.58
CA GLU A 136 5.54 -1.66 -19.52
C GLU A 136 6.49 -0.58 -20.07
N THR A 137 7.52 -0.18 -19.30
CA THR A 137 8.55 0.79 -19.73
C THR A 137 9.71 0.18 -20.51
N GLY A 138 9.76 -1.15 -20.69
CA GLY A 138 10.83 -1.85 -21.41
C GLY A 138 12.12 -2.04 -20.60
N ASP A 139 12.12 -1.71 -19.32
CA ASP A 139 13.24 -1.93 -18.41
C ASP A 139 13.15 -3.34 -17.77
N SER A 140 14.30 -3.97 -17.58
CA SER A 140 14.44 -5.34 -17.06
C SER A 140 15.24 -5.42 -15.76
N ALA A 141 15.65 -4.29 -15.18
CA ALA A 141 16.48 -4.24 -13.97
C ALA A 141 15.74 -4.58 -12.66
N GLY A 142 14.46 -4.98 -12.72
CA GLY A 142 13.64 -5.27 -11.54
C GLY A 142 13.82 -6.66 -10.94
N LEU A 143 13.04 -6.92 -9.88
CA LEU A 143 12.95 -8.24 -9.27
C LEU A 143 12.55 -9.30 -10.32
N PRO A 144 13.17 -10.50 -10.32
CA PRO A 144 12.84 -11.57 -11.27
C PRO A 144 11.57 -12.33 -10.84
N LEU A 145 10.44 -11.62 -10.72
CA LEU A 145 9.16 -12.23 -10.31
C LEU A 145 8.49 -13.04 -11.42
N GLU A 146 8.82 -12.76 -12.69
CA GLU A 146 8.36 -13.54 -13.85
C GLU A 146 6.83 -13.62 -14.02
N TYR A 147 6.10 -12.60 -13.56
CA TYR A 147 4.66 -12.51 -13.82
C TYR A 147 4.34 -12.28 -15.31
N ASP A 148 3.19 -12.80 -15.72
CA ASP A 148 2.47 -12.38 -16.91
C ASP A 148 1.75 -11.05 -16.65
N CYS A 149 2.31 -9.98 -17.20
CA CYS A 149 1.85 -8.62 -16.99
C CYS A 149 0.77 -8.14 -17.96
N ARG A 150 0.37 -8.95 -18.96
CA ARG A 150 -0.47 -8.49 -20.07
C ARG A 150 -1.83 -7.92 -19.65
N ASN A 151 -2.37 -8.40 -18.54
CA ASN A 151 -3.69 -7.99 -18.03
C ASN A 151 -3.70 -7.69 -16.52
N GLY A 152 -2.53 -7.68 -15.86
CA GLY A 152 -2.39 -7.40 -14.43
C GLY A 152 -3.02 -8.44 -13.48
N ARG A 153 -3.53 -9.58 -13.96
CA ARG A 153 -4.19 -10.59 -13.11
C ARG A 153 -3.23 -11.23 -12.13
N GLU A 154 -2.05 -11.67 -12.60
CA GLU A 154 -1.05 -12.29 -11.72
C GLU A 154 -0.55 -11.28 -10.67
N THR A 155 -0.24 -10.04 -11.07
CA THR A 155 0.26 -9.05 -10.11
C THR A 155 -0.76 -8.59 -9.10
N THR A 156 -2.02 -8.41 -9.49
CA THR A 156 -3.08 -8.07 -8.52
C THR A 156 -3.36 -9.22 -7.56
N GLN A 157 -3.26 -10.48 -8.02
CA GLN A 157 -3.33 -11.64 -7.11
C GLN A 157 -2.16 -11.65 -6.13
N ALA A 158 -0.93 -11.56 -6.61
CA ALA A 158 0.26 -11.55 -5.76
C ALA A 158 0.25 -10.37 -4.78
N TYR A 159 -0.18 -9.19 -5.22
CA TYR A 159 -0.33 -8.01 -4.38
C TYR A 159 -1.33 -8.25 -3.24
N VAL A 160 -2.52 -8.79 -3.52
CA VAL A 160 -3.51 -9.08 -2.47
C VAL A 160 -3.04 -10.21 -1.56
N ASN A 161 -2.40 -11.25 -2.11
CA ASN A 161 -1.82 -12.34 -1.32
C ASN A 161 -0.67 -11.85 -0.42
N SER A 162 -0.01 -10.74 -0.74
CA SER A 162 1.03 -10.15 0.11
C SER A 162 0.49 -9.41 1.33
N TYR A 163 -0.83 -9.32 1.51
CA TYR A 163 -1.44 -8.62 2.64
C TYR A 163 -1.07 -9.35 3.94
N ILE A 164 -0.47 -8.62 4.86
CA ILE A 164 -0.17 -9.10 6.22
C ILE A 164 -0.90 -8.18 7.19
N PRO A 165 -1.72 -8.71 8.14
CA PRO A 165 -2.34 -7.89 9.18
C PRO A 165 -1.29 -7.02 9.88
N VAL A 166 -1.58 -5.74 10.12
CA VAL A 166 -0.55 -4.79 10.59
C VAL A 166 0.10 -5.21 11.93
N LYS A 167 -0.63 -5.94 12.77
CA LYS A 167 -0.14 -6.49 14.06
C LYS A 167 0.89 -7.61 13.89
N GLU A 168 0.85 -8.30 12.75
CA GLU A 168 1.73 -9.41 12.42
C GLU A 168 2.88 -8.96 11.49
N PHE A 169 2.80 -7.72 11.00
CA PHE A 169 3.76 -7.16 10.07
C PHE A 169 5.02 -6.69 10.81
N VAL A 170 6.12 -7.42 10.64
CA VAL A 170 7.43 -7.11 11.24
C VAL A 170 8.45 -6.69 10.18
N GLY A 171 7.98 -6.14 9.05
CA GLY A 171 8.80 -5.85 7.87
C GLY A 171 8.91 -7.03 6.91
N GLY A 172 9.79 -6.88 5.91
CA GLY A 172 10.05 -7.91 4.90
C GLY A 172 9.41 -7.67 3.53
N HIS A 173 8.65 -6.57 3.41
CA HIS A 173 8.14 -6.07 2.14
C HIS A 173 9.13 -5.07 1.53
N ILE A 174 9.27 -5.08 0.21
CA ILE A 174 10.17 -4.20 -0.54
C ILE A 174 9.56 -2.80 -0.71
N CYS A 175 8.27 -2.74 -1.03
CA CYS A 175 7.53 -1.49 -1.18
C CYS A 175 6.26 -1.50 -0.32
N PRO A 176 6.40 -1.47 1.03
CA PRO A 176 5.25 -1.58 1.91
C PRO A 176 4.29 -0.40 1.74
N VAL A 177 3.02 -0.73 1.57
CA VAL A 177 1.88 0.21 1.59
C VAL A 177 0.82 -0.28 2.58
N VAL A 178 0.22 0.65 3.31
CA VAL A 178 -0.82 0.37 4.30
C VAL A 178 -2.18 0.37 3.62
N GLN A 179 -2.99 -0.62 3.94
CA GLN A 179 -4.34 -0.84 3.43
C GLN A 179 -5.33 -0.77 4.57
N VAL A 180 -6.08 0.33 4.68
CA VAL A 180 -7.18 0.45 5.64
C VAL A 180 -8.47 0.08 4.94
N MET A 181 -9.08 -1.03 5.35
CA MET A 181 -10.19 -1.65 4.65
C MET A 181 -11.51 -1.55 5.41
N ARG A 182 -12.60 -1.29 4.69
CA ARG A 182 -13.97 -1.34 5.19
C ARG A 182 -14.85 -2.20 4.29
N LYS A 183 -15.99 -2.66 4.80
CA LYS A 183 -17.00 -3.34 3.97
C LYS A 183 -17.80 -2.29 3.18
N GLY A 184 -17.95 -2.52 1.87
CA GLY A 184 -18.60 -1.60 0.93
C GLY A 184 -17.82 -0.29 0.71
N GLU A 185 -18.29 0.54 -0.22
CA GLU A 185 -17.74 1.87 -0.51
C GLU A 185 -18.24 2.92 0.50
N GLY A 186 -17.39 3.88 0.89
CA GLY A 186 -17.76 4.99 1.78
C GLY A 186 -16.69 5.39 2.80
N LEU A 187 -17.08 6.10 3.86
CA LEU A 187 -16.16 6.62 4.88
C LEU A 187 -15.41 5.48 5.59
N ALA A 188 -14.10 5.41 5.39
CA ALA A 188 -13.21 4.43 6.01
C ALA A 188 -12.52 5.01 7.24
N ILE A 189 -11.99 6.23 7.15
CA ILE A 189 -11.20 6.85 8.22
C ILE A 189 -11.88 8.16 8.61
N PRO A 190 -12.43 8.28 9.82
CA PRO A 190 -13.11 9.50 10.25
C PRO A 190 -12.12 10.63 10.47
N ASN A 191 -12.55 11.87 10.26
CA ASN A 191 -11.73 13.09 10.41
C ASN A 191 -11.02 13.22 11.76
N ARG A 192 -11.61 12.72 12.86
CA ARG A 192 -11.02 12.72 14.20
C ARG A 192 -9.69 11.94 14.30
N CYS A 193 -9.43 11.05 13.34
CA CYS A 193 -8.19 10.28 13.25
C CYS A 193 -7.14 10.95 12.36
N ILE A 194 -7.45 12.10 11.75
CA ILE A 194 -6.69 12.70 10.67
C ILE A 194 -6.19 14.07 11.11
N ARG A 195 -4.95 14.38 10.78
CA ARG A 195 -4.39 15.74 10.86
C ARG A 195 -3.52 16.02 9.65
N ILE A 196 -3.36 17.29 9.30
CA ILE A 196 -2.33 17.69 8.34
C ILE A 196 -0.97 17.40 9.01
N SER A 197 -0.10 16.66 8.31
CA SER A 197 1.23 16.34 8.81
C SER A 197 2.04 17.62 8.99
N LYS A 198 2.79 17.71 10.09
CA LYS A 198 3.76 18.81 10.31
C LYS A 198 4.92 18.77 9.31
N ARG A 199 5.16 17.61 8.68
CA ARG A 199 6.13 17.41 7.61
C ARG A 199 5.39 17.37 6.27
N GLN A 200 5.87 18.13 5.30
CA GLN A 200 5.36 18.14 3.92
C GLN A 200 6.54 17.88 2.97
N PRO A 201 6.95 16.62 2.80
CA PRO A 201 8.25 16.28 2.18
C PRO A 201 8.29 16.47 0.65
N LEU A 202 7.15 16.81 0.02
CA LEU A 202 7.07 17.12 -1.42
C LEU A 202 6.97 18.63 -1.71
N GLN A 203 6.99 19.47 -0.67
CA GLN A 203 6.98 20.93 -0.77
C GLN A 203 8.37 21.52 -0.63
#